data_AF-A0A498P052-F1
#
_entry.id   AF-A0A498P052-F1
#
_cell.length_a   1.000
_cell.length_b   1.000
_cell.length_c   1.000
_cell.angle_alpha   90.00
_cell.angle_beta   90.00
_cell.angle_gamma   90.00
#
_symmetry.space_group_name_H-M   'P 1'
#
loop_
_entity.id
_entity.type
_entity.pdbx_description
1 polymer ?
#
loop_
_entity_poly.entity_id
_entity_poly.type
_entity_poly.pdbx_seq_one_letter_code
_entity_poly.pdbx_strand_id
1 'polypeptide(L)'
;MEHESPVTMDKPVCFIDTDSDGKLCVQQSALQILQQIQQPVVVVAVVGLYRTGKSYLMNHLAGEQTGFALGSTIESKTKGIWMWCVPHPTKAGTTLVLLDTEGLGDVDKGDQKHDTNIFCLAVLLSSTLVYNSRGTIDNKAIMDLQYPFVRL
;
A
#
# COMPACT_ATOMS: atom_id res chain seq x y z
N MET A 1 -25.28 -22.23 -7.46
CA MET A 1 -24.85 -20.84 -7.24
C MET A 1 -23.51 -20.72 -7.94
N GLU A 2 -23.45 -20.00 -9.05
CA GLU A 2 -22.19 -19.76 -9.77
C GLU A 2 -21.31 -18.89 -8.87
N HIS A 3 -20.14 -19.39 -8.48
CA HIS A 3 -19.17 -18.58 -7.77
C HIS A 3 -18.51 -17.65 -8.77
N GLU A 4 -18.83 -16.36 -8.69
CA GLU A 4 -18.25 -15.32 -9.52
C GLU A 4 -16.74 -15.25 -9.27
N SER A 5 -15.93 -15.35 -10.34
CA SER A 5 -14.47 -15.41 -10.26
C SER A 5 -13.90 -14.11 -9.67
N PRO A 6 -12.90 -14.18 -8.77
CA PRO A 6 -12.25 -12.99 -8.21
C PRO A 6 -11.70 -12.07 -9.29
N VAL A 7 -11.85 -10.75 -9.07
CA VAL A 7 -11.21 -9.74 -9.92
C VAL A 7 -9.70 -9.92 -9.85
N THR A 8 -9.06 -10.03 -11.02
CA THR A 8 -7.62 -10.15 -11.16
C THR A 8 -7.12 -9.03 -12.04
N MET A 9 -6.03 -8.39 -11.63
CA MET A 9 -5.36 -7.33 -12.39
C MET A 9 -3.99 -7.81 -12.86
N ASP A 10 -3.62 -7.48 -14.09
CA ASP A 10 -2.29 -7.84 -14.64
C ASP A 10 -1.14 -7.08 -13.98
N LYS A 11 -1.42 -5.87 -13.48
CA LYS A 11 -0.42 -4.98 -12.88
C LYS A 11 -1.05 -4.07 -11.83
N PRO A 12 -0.26 -3.57 -10.87
CA PRO A 12 -0.73 -2.56 -9.94
C PRO A 12 -1.15 -1.26 -10.63
N VAL A 13 -2.10 -0.56 -10.02
CA VAL A 13 -2.54 0.77 -10.43
C VAL A 13 -2.40 1.74 -9.26
N CYS A 14 -2.21 3.03 -9.58
CA CYS A 14 -2.24 4.07 -8.57
C CYS A 14 -3.67 4.17 -8.02
N PHE A 15 -3.82 4.10 -6.69
CA PHE A 15 -5.12 4.17 -6.02
C PHE A 15 -5.34 5.53 -5.37
N ILE A 16 -4.35 6.02 -4.64
CA ILE A 16 -4.35 7.37 -4.06
C ILE A 16 -3.06 8.03 -4.49
N ASP A 17 -3.16 9.18 -5.15
CA ASP A 17 -1.99 10.00 -5.51
C ASP A 17 -2.06 11.36 -4.82
N THR A 18 -1.03 12.17 -5.01
CA THR A 18 -0.99 13.56 -4.55
C THR A 18 -1.24 14.49 -5.73
N ASP A 19 -2.18 15.42 -5.59
CA ASP A 19 -2.40 16.46 -6.61
C ASP A 19 -1.32 17.56 -6.54
N SER A 20 -1.43 18.55 -7.43
CA SER A 20 -0.51 19.70 -7.49
C SER A 20 -0.51 20.57 -6.24
N ASP A 21 -1.58 20.49 -5.42
CA ASP A 21 -1.71 21.23 -4.17
C ASP A 21 -1.17 20.44 -2.96
N GLY A 22 -0.66 19.22 -3.17
CA GLY A 22 -0.20 18.35 -2.09
C GLY A 22 -1.32 17.57 -1.39
N LYS A 23 -2.54 17.53 -1.95
CA LYS A 23 -3.67 16.82 -1.36
C LYS A 23 -3.77 15.40 -1.90
N LEU A 24 -4.17 14.47 -1.02
CA LEU A 24 -4.43 13.09 -1.41
C LEU A 24 -5.75 12.98 -2.19
N CYS A 25 -5.66 12.38 -3.38
CA CYS A 25 -6.75 12.24 -4.32
C CYS A 25 -6.90 10.78 -4.76
N VAL A 26 -8.12 10.26 -4.68
CA VAL A 26 -8.46 8.91 -5.15
C VAL A 26 -8.48 8.90 -6.67
N GLN A 27 -7.83 7.90 -7.27
CA GLN A 27 -7.82 7.68 -8.71
C GLN A 27 -9.09 6.98 -9.17
N GLN A 28 -9.80 7.60 -10.11
CA GLN A 28 -11.09 7.09 -10.59
C GLN A 28 -10.98 5.70 -11.24
N SER A 29 -9.85 5.42 -11.92
CA SER A 29 -9.58 4.11 -12.53
C SER A 29 -9.49 2.99 -11.49
N ALA A 30 -8.87 3.25 -10.34
CA ALA A 30 -8.80 2.29 -9.24
C ALA A 30 -10.18 2.09 -8.59
N LEU A 31 -10.97 3.16 -8.43
CA LEU A 31 -12.33 3.07 -7.89
C LEU A 31 -13.24 2.22 -8.78
N GLN A 32 -13.13 2.36 -10.10
CA GLN A 32 -13.89 1.54 -11.06
C GLN A 32 -13.59 0.05 -10.92
N ILE A 33 -12.33 -0.32 -10.66
CA ILE A 33 -11.94 -1.72 -10.41
C ILE A 33 -12.56 -2.20 -9.10
N LEU A 34 -12.46 -1.41 -8.02
CA LEU A 34 -13.02 -1.77 -6.72
C LEU A 34 -14.55 -1.96 -6.78
N GLN A 35 -15.26 -1.14 -7.56
CA GLN A 35 -16.71 -1.25 -7.76
C GLN A 35 -17.14 -2.55 -8.47
N GLN A 36 -16.23 -3.23 -9.17
CA GLN A 36 -16.51 -4.50 -9.85
C GLN A 36 -16.30 -5.71 -8.93
N ILE A 37 -15.71 -5.54 -7.75
CA ILE A 37 -15.45 -6.63 -6.82
C ILE A 37 -16.74 -6.93 -6.03
N GLN A 38 -17.37 -8.06 -6.34
CA GLN A 38 -18.54 -8.56 -5.61
C GLN A 38 -18.16 -9.55 -4.49
N GLN A 39 -16.92 -10.06 -4.53
CA GLN A 39 -16.41 -11.03 -3.58
C GLN A 39 -15.99 -10.36 -2.25
N PRO A 40 -15.91 -11.14 -1.15
CA PRO A 40 -15.19 -10.69 0.05
C PRO A 40 -13.75 -10.28 -0.28
N VAL A 41 -13.26 -9.26 0.43
CA VAL A 41 -11.93 -8.70 0.24
C VAL A 41 -11.08 -8.92 1.49
N VAL A 42 -9.82 -9.29 1.28
CA VAL A 42 -8.76 -9.23 2.29
C VAL A 42 -7.77 -8.17 1.85
N VAL A 43 -7.51 -7.16 2.69
CA VAL A 43 -6.58 -6.09 2.35
C VAL A 43 -5.28 -6.25 3.14
N VAL A 44 -4.15 -6.34 2.44
CA VAL A 44 -2.80 -6.32 3.04
C VAL A 44 -2.12 -5.03 2.61
N ALA A 45 -1.81 -4.16 3.57
CA ALA A 45 -1.05 -2.94 3.31
C ALA A 45 0.36 -3.04 3.87
N VAL A 46 1.34 -2.48 3.17
CA VAL A 46 2.72 -2.36 3.68
C VAL A 46 3.11 -0.90 3.86
N VAL A 47 3.63 -0.57 5.03
CA VAL A 47 4.15 0.77 5.37
C VAL A 47 5.57 0.66 5.89
N GLY A 48 6.27 1.79 5.97
CA GLY A 48 7.63 1.86 6.51
C GLY A 48 8.50 2.79 5.70
N LEU A 49 9.72 3.02 6.18
CA LEU A 49 10.67 3.96 5.59
C LEU A 49 10.89 3.68 4.10
N TYR A 50 11.20 4.74 3.35
CA TYR A 50 11.62 4.63 1.96
C TYR A 50 12.79 3.65 1.79
N ARG A 51 12.82 2.94 0.65
CA ARG A 51 13.92 2.02 0.25
C ARG A 51 14.17 0.83 1.19
N THR A 52 13.16 0.38 1.92
CA THR A 52 13.23 -0.80 2.80
C THR A 52 12.83 -2.12 2.14
N GLY A 53 12.40 -2.12 0.87
CA GLY A 53 12.01 -3.34 0.13
C GLY A 53 10.52 -3.67 0.15
N LYS A 54 9.65 -2.70 0.50
CA LYS A 54 8.18 -2.87 0.55
C LYS A 54 7.59 -3.45 -0.74
N SER A 55 7.80 -2.78 -1.87
CA SER A 55 7.29 -3.21 -3.18
C SER A 55 7.78 -4.60 -3.58
N TYR A 56 9.02 -4.95 -3.21
CA TYR A 56 9.57 -6.30 -3.44
C TYR A 56 8.80 -7.36 -2.64
N LEU A 57 8.55 -7.10 -1.35
CA LEU A 57 7.74 -7.99 -0.51
C LEU A 57 6.32 -8.15 -1.06
N MET A 58 5.70 -7.05 -1.53
CA MET A 58 4.34 -7.08 -2.07
C MET A 58 4.24 -7.85 -3.39
N ASN A 59 5.24 -7.78 -4.27
CA ASN A 59 5.30 -8.61 -5.47
C ASN A 59 5.36 -10.11 -5.10
N HIS A 60 6.14 -10.48 -4.08
CA HIS A 60 6.20 -11.86 -3.59
C HIS A 60 4.86 -12.33 -3.04
N LEU A 61 4.13 -11.47 -2.32
CA LEU A 61 2.77 -11.78 -1.84
C LEU A 61 1.76 -11.93 -2.98
N ALA A 62 1.93 -11.20 -4.08
CA ALA A 62 1.13 -11.37 -5.30
C ALA A 62 1.44 -12.68 -6.04
N GLY A 63 2.54 -13.36 -5.68
CA GLY A 63 3.02 -14.55 -6.39
C GLY A 63 3.76 -14.23 -7.69
N GLU A 64 4.14 -12.96 -7.91
CA GLU A 64 4.71 -12.48 -9.16
C GLU A 64 6.12 -11.88 -8.95
N GLN A 65 6.99 -12.01 -9.95
CA GLN A 65 8.34 -11.44 -9.88
C GLN A 65 8.36 -9.94 -10.25
N THR A 66 7.35 -9.48 -10.99
CA THR A 66 7.20 -8.10 -11.45
C THR A 66 5.80 -7.60 -11.09
N GLY A 67 5.62 -6.28 -10.99
CA GLY A 67 4.38 -5.70 -10.50
C GLY A 67 4.60 -4.28 -10.00
N PHE A 68 4.63 -4.12 -8.68
CA PHE A 68 4.97 -2.84 -8.05
C PHE A 68 6.39 -2.45 -8.45
N ALA A 69 6.57 -1.17 -8.81
CA ALA A 69 7.83 -0.67 -9.31
C ALA A 69 8.91 -0.69 -8.22
N LEU A 70 10.03 -1.34 -8.50
CA LEU A 70 11.17 -1.37 -7.57
C LEU A 70 12.00 -0.07 -7.70
N GLY A 71 12.19 0.64 -6.60
CA GLY A 71 12.99 1.86 -6.54
C GLY A 71 14.50 1.58 -6.47
N SER A 72 15.28 2.06 -7.44
CA SER A 72 16.76 2.05 -7.43
C SER A 72 17.37 3.43 -7.15
N THR A 73 16.60 4.51 -7.26
CA THR A 73 17.04 5.93 -7.15
C THR A 73 16.79 6.54 -5.77
N ILE A 74 17.36 7.73 -5.51
CA ILE A 74 17.29 8.42 -4.20
C ILE A 74 15.86 8.87 -3.87
N GLU A 75 15.08 9.34 -4.85
CA GLU A 75 13.68 9.75 -4.68
C GLU A 75 12.72 8.57 -4.43
N SER A 76 11.68 8.79 -3.62
CA SER A 76 10.56 7.85 -3.49
C SER A 76 9.89 7.63 -4.85
N LYS A 77 10.01 6.42 -5.43
CA LYS A 77 9.34 6.09 -6.70
C LYS A 77 7.84 5.89 -6.53
N THR A 78 7.43 5.19 -5.47
CA THR A 78 6.01 5.05 -5.13
C THR A 78 5.56 6.37 -4.52
N LYS A 79 4.69 7.09 -5.22
CA LYS A 79 3.96 8.25 -4.71
C LYS A 79 2.57 7.80 -4.29
N GLY A 80 2.13 8.23 -3.10
CA GLY A 80 0.81 7.87 -2.57
C GLY A 80 0.66 6.38 -2.25
N ILE A 81 -0.48 5.78 -2.62
CA ILE A 81 -0.82 4.37 -2.37
C ILE A 81 -1.17 3.68 -3.69
N TRP A 82 -0.51 2.55 -3.95
CA TRP A 82 -0.73 1.72 -5.12
C TRP A 82 -1.46 0.44 -4.73
N MET A 83 -2.34 -0.02 -5.61
CA MET A 83 -3.23 -1.14 -5.37
C MET A 83 -3.02 -2.23 -6.40
N TRP A 84 -3.04 -3.49 -5.96
CA TRP A 84 -3.06 -4.65 -6.84
C TRP A 84 -4.05 -5.71 -6.32
N CYS A 85 -5.08 -6.01 -7.11
CA CYS A 85 -6.07 -7.03 -6.82
C CYS A 85 -5.70 -8.35 -7.50
N VAL A 86 -5.58 -9.41 -6.71
CA VAL A 86 -5.27 -10.77 -7.16
C VAL A 86 -6.18 -11.79 -6.45
N PRO A 87 -6.35 -13.00 -6.98
CA PRO A 87 -7.06 -14.06 -6.27
C PRO A 87 -6.36 -14.40 -4.94
N HIS A 88 -7.12 -14.56 -3.86
CA HIS A 88 -6.51 -14.96 -2.59
C HIS A 88 -5.94 -16.40 -2.68
N PRO A 89 -4.66 -16.63 -2.32
CA PRO A 89 -3.96 -17.89 -2.64
C PRO A 89 -4.55 -19.13 -1.93
N THR A 90 -5.20 -18.94 -0.78
CA THR A 90 -5.77 -20.02 0.03
C THR A 90 -7.27 -19.92 0.32
N LYS A 91 -7.95 -18.89 -0.20
CA LYS A 91 -9.39 -18.65 0.08
C LYS A 91 -10.13 -18.47 -1.25
N ALA A 92 -10.75 -19.56 -1.71
CA ALA A 92 -11.52 -19.55 -2.95
C ALA A 92 -12.64 -18.49 -2.91
N GLY A 93 -12.86 -17.80 -4.03
CA GLY A 93 -13.90 -16.77 -4.15
C GLY A 93 -13.65 -15.53 -3.28
N THR A 94 -12.40 -15.25 -2.89
CA THR A 94 -12.00 -14.04 -2.14
C THR A 94 -10.94 -13.28 -2.95
N THR A 95 -11.05 -11.96 -2.97
CA THR A 95 -10.05 -11.08 -3.60
C THR A 95 -9.04 -10.62 -2.57
N LEU A 96 -7.76 -10.78 -2.85
CA LEU A 96 -6.66 -10.21 -2.09
C LEU A 96 -6.29 -8.85 -2.70
N VAL A 97 -6.40 -7.79 -1.91
CA VAL A 97 -6.00 -6.43 -2.30
C VAL A 97 -4.70 -6.09 -1.60
N LEU A 98 -3.65 -5.92 -2.39
CA LEU A 98 -2.33 -5.53 -1.94
C LEU A 98 -2.17 -4.02 -2.06
N LEU A 99 -1.85 -3.33 -0.97
CA LEU A 99 -1.60 -1.89 -0.92
C LEU A 99 -0.12 -1.61 -0.62
N ASP A 100 0.63 -1.16 -1.63
CA ASP A 100 2.01 -0.70 -1.47
C ASP A 100 2.02 0.82 -1.30
N THR A 101 2.59 1.30 -0.20
CA THR A 101 2.61 2.74 0.09
C THR A 101 3.93 3.38 -0.28
N GLU A 102 3.86 4.68 -0.52
CA GLU A 102 5.02 5.56 -0.46
C GLU A 102 5.81 5.34 0.84
N GLY A 103 7.14 5.51 0.73
CA GLY A 103 8.03 5.41 1.87
C GLY A 103 8.03 6.66 2.73
N LEU A 104 7.86 6.45 4.03
CA LEU A 104 7.88 7.52 5.03
C LEU A 104 9.28 8.11 5.18
N GLY A 105 9.35 9.40 5.52
CA GLY A 105 10.60 10.09 5.89
C GLY A 105 11.49 10.44 4.71
N ASP A 106 10.93 10.63 3.51
CA ASP A 106 11.67 11.16 2.36
C ASP A 106 12.08 12.61 2.64
N VAL A 107 13.37 12.81 2.91
CA VAL A 107 13.97 14.10 3.32
C VAL A 107 13.79 15.21 2.28
N ASP A 108 13.64 14.85 1.00
CA ASP A 108 13.43 15.82 -0.07
C ASP A 108 11.97 16.35 -0.11
N LYS A 109 11.06 15.75 0.67
CA LYS A 109 9.62 16.07 0.64
C LYS A 109 9.09 16.88 1.81
N GLY A 110 9.76 16.86 2.96
CA GLY A 110 9.49 17.75 4.10
C GLY A 110 8.07 17.74 4.72
N ASP A 111 7.10 16.99 4.18
CA ASP A 111 5.71 17.02 4.62
C ASP A 111 5.35 15.84 5.52
N GLN A 112 5.62 16.02 6.82
CA GLN A 112 5.28 15.06 7.86
C GLN A 112 3.76 14.76 7.92
N LYS A 113 2.90 15.69 7.49
CA LYS A 113 1.44 15.50 7.49
C LYS A 113 1.02 14.56 6.37
N HIS A 114 1.64 14.65 5.20
CA HIS A 114 1.44 13.73 4.08
C HIS A 114 1.76 12.28 4.47
N ASP A 115 2.94 12.06 5.06
CA ASP A 115 3.38 10.75 5.54
C ASP A 115 2.41 10.17 6.58
N THR A 116 1.94 11.02 7.51
CA THR A 116 0.95 10.63 8.53
C THR A 116 -0.37 10.22 7.88
N ASN A 117 -0.86 10.97 6.87
CA ASN A 117 -2.10 10.65 6.19
C ASN A 117 -2.00 9.32 5.42
N ILE A 118 -0.90 9.07 4.70
CA ILE A 118 -0.67 7.78 4.01
C ILE A 118 -0.67 6.63 5.02
N PHE A 119 0.03 6.79 6.14
CA PHE A 119 0.05 5.78 7.19
C PHE A 119 -1.35 5.51 7.74
N CYS A 120 -2.08 6.56 8.12
CA CYS A 120 -3.43 6.44 8.67
C CYS A 120 -4.38 5.75 7.68
N LEU A 121 -4.32 6.11 6.39
CA LEU A 121 -5.11 5.45 5.36
C LEU A 121 -4.75 3.98 5.22
N ALA A 122 -3.46 3.64 5.22
CA ALA A 122 -3.02 2.25 5.16
C ALA A 122 -3.54 1.43 6.35
N VAL A 123 -3.51 1.98 7.57
CA VAL A 123 -4.11 1.35 8.76
C VAL A 123 -5.60 1.13 8.55
N LEU A 124 -6.35 2.19 8.25
CA LEU A 124 -7.81 2.18 8.18
C LEU A 124 -8.35 1.27 7.07
N LEU A 125 -7.63 1.17 5.95
CA LEU A 125 -8.04 0.37 4.80
C LEU A 125 -7.61 -1.09 4.91
N SER A 126 -6.60 -1.41 5.73
CA SER A 126 -6.03 -2.76 5.79
C SER A 126 -6.78 -3.70 6.73
N SER A 127 -6.87 -4.98 6.33
CA SER A 127 -7.17 -6.08 7.24
C SER A 127 -5.91 -6.52 7.99
N THR A 128 -4.75 -6.42 7.34
CA THR A 128 -3.43 -6.68 7.90
C THR A 128 -2.47 -5.58 7.47
N LEU A 129 -1.83 -4.94 8.45
CA LEU A 129 -0.76 -3.97 8.21
C LEU A 129 0.61 -4.63 8.41
N VAL A 130 1.46 -4.54 7.40
CA VAL A 130 2.86 -4.95 7.45
C VAL A 130 3.71 -3.69 7.66
N TYR A 131 4.34 -3.58 8.83
CA TYR A 131 5.33 -2.54 9.06
C TYR A 131 6.73 -3.04 8.70
N ASN A 132 7.34 -2.46 7.66
CA ASN A 132 8.63 -2.87 7.13
C ASN A 132 9.75 -1.94 7.59
N SER A 133 10.57 -2.41 8.53
CA SER A 133 11.77 -1.74 9.02
C SER A 133 13.03 -2.53 8.68
N ARG A 134 14.17 -1.84 8.56
CA ARG A 134 15.50 -2.48 8.41
C ARG A 134 16.22 -2.52 9.76
N GLY A 135 16.95 -3.61 10.00
CA GLY A 135 17.72 -3.78 11.24
C GLY A 135 16.87 -4.31 12.40
N THR A 136 17.31 -4.02 13.62
CA THR A 136 16.58 -4.41 14.83
C THR A 136 15.39 -3.51 15.08
N ILE A 137 14.34 -4.04 15.70
CA ILE A 137 13.23 -3.23 16.21
C ILE A 137 13.76 -2.43 17.39
N ASP A 138 14.09 -1.17 17.17
CA ASP A 138 14.53 -0.24 18.20
C ASP A 138 13.37 0.67 18.65
N ASN A 139 13.61 1.48 19.68
CA ASN A 139 12.59 2.41 20.17
C ASN A 139 12.13 3.40 19.08
N LYS A 140 12.99 3.72 18.10
CA LYS A 140 12.63 4.59 16.99
C LYS A 140 11.61 3.91 16.07
N ALA A 141 11.79 2.64 15.72
CA ALA A 141 10.82 1.87 14.96
C ALA A 141 9.45 1.80 15.66
N ILE A 142 9.44 1.66 16.99
CA ILE A 142 8.21 1.67 17.79
C ILE A 142 7.57 3.07 17.81
N MET A 143 8.37 4.13 17.99
CA MET A 143 7.86 5.51 17.96
C MET A 143 7.31 5.91 16.60
N ASP A 144 7.96 5.49 15.51
CA ASP A 144 7.49 5.72 14.14
C ASP A 144 6.15 4.98 13.89
N LEU A 145 5.84 3.92 14.64
CA LEU A 145 4.55 3.23 14.65
C LEU A 145 3.50 3.93 15.54
N GLN A 146 3.91 4.56 16.65
CA GLN A 146 3.05 5.34 17.54
C GLN A 146 2.70 6.72 16.98
N TYR A 147 3.54 7.25 16.08
CA TYR A 147 3.41 8.56 15.43
C TYR A 147 2.00 8.94 14.93
N PRO A 148 1.14 8.04 14.41
CA PRO A 148 -0.20 8.38 13.94
C PRO A 148 -1.18 8.75 15.06
N PHE A 149 -0.91 8.34 16.30
CA PHE A 149 -1.88 8.42 17.40
C PHE A 149 -1.55 9.50 18.45
N VAL A 150 -0.33 10.05 18.44
CA VAL A 150 0.12 10.99 19.50
C VAL A 150 -0.07 12.47 19.10
N ARG A 151 -0.67 12.76 17.94
CA ARG A 151 -0.94 14.13 17.46
C ARG A 151 -2.38 14.39 16.97
N LEU A 152 -3.33 13.52 17.30
CA LEU A 152 -4.77 13.82 17.18
C LEU A 152 -5.27 14.54 18.44
#